data_AF-A0AAD7MGZ4-F1
#
_entry.id   AF-A0AAD7MGZ4-F1
#
_cell.length_a   1.000
_cell.length_b   1.000
_cell.length_c   1.000
_cell.angle_alpha   90.00
_cell.angle_beta   90.00
_cell.angle_gamma   90.00
#
_symmetry.space_group_name_H-M   'P 1'
#
loop_
_entity.id
_entity.type
_entity.pdbx_description
1 polymer ?
#
loop_
_entity_poly.entity_id
_entity_poly.type
_entity_poly.pdbx_seq_one_letter_code
_entity_poly.pdbx_strand_id
1 'polypeptide(L)'
;MSENPTTFFTVNCAEKFESPNQCYKYFLFLAQDCNFRLINRAVSTAANDPIIGDGLGYFVNHAKYTEYLRTHVSEEEISSCSGFQVLFLANRKRVKGLRTSGVGGVTCARHNMWRPNGIGDLQLGERYCNMDFILFSALLNTILFYLILSYNIACQYGKNFWKRMADLPAEFHINLSPDRVWFKVPNFHLPPHKRPCHSPFSFHFMWGAGRPHGETIEQNWEFTNGAAASTKMMGLGSRASTLEDLFAFS
;
A
#
# COMPACT_ATOMS: atom_id res chain seq x y z
N MET A 1 -35.86 -6.71 -17.33
CA MET A 1 -35.23 -5.41 -17.04
C MET A 1 -34.89 -5.42 -15.57
N SER A 2 -33.61 -5.60 -15.23
CA SER A 2 -33.11 -5.45 -13.85
C SER A 2 -31.86 -4.60 -13.93
N GLU A 3 -32.05 -3.33 -13.59
CA GLU A 3 -31.03 -2.31 -13.51
C GLU A 3 -29.99 -2.70 -12.47
N ASN A 4 -28.72 -2.61 -12.84
CA ASN A 4 -27.58 -2.81 -11.95
C ASN A 4 -26.86 -1.46 -11.88
N PRO A 5 -27.13 -0.60 -10.88
CA PRO A 5 -26.48 0.70 -10.82
C PRO A 5 -25.13 0.61 -10.12
N THR A 6 -24.25 1.55 -10.48
CA THR A 6 -23.06 2.06 -9.77
C THR A 6 -21.66 1.58 -10.21
N THR A 7 -21.30 1.85 -11.47
CA THR A 7 -19.95 2.32 -11.81
C THR A 7 -19.88 3.83 -11.52
N PHE A 8 -19.12 4.24 -10.51
CA PHE A 8 -19.06 5.66 -10.09
C PHE A 8 -18.20 6.57 -10.97
N PHE A 9 -17.41 6.03 -11.91
CA PHE A 9 -16.61 6.85 -12.82
C PHE A 9 -16.43 6.12 -14.17
N THR A 10 -16.88 6.74 -15.26
CA THR A 10 -16.51 6.36 -16.62
C THR A 10 -15.30 7.16 -17.05
N VAL A 11 -14.15 6.51 -17.27
CA VAL A 11 -13.01 7.16 -17.94
C VAL A 11 -13.28 7.06 -19.43
N ASN A 12 -13.50 8.20 -20.09
CA ASN A 12 -13.50 8.26 -21.55
C ASN A 12 -12.09 7.95 -22.05
N CYS A 13 -11.84 6.69 -22.42
CA CYS A 13 -10.66 6.34 -23.22
C CYS A 13 -10.99 6.62 -24.68
N ALA A 14 -10.11 7.33 -25.39
CA ALA A 14 -10.28 7.57 -26.82
C ALA A 14 -10.45 6.25 -27.58
N GLU A 15 -11.35 6.21 -28.58
CA GLU A 15 -11.77 5.01 -29.32
C GLU A 15 -10.63 4.22 -30.00
N LYS A 16 -9.43 4.80 -30.06
CA LYS A 16 -8.23 4.16 -30.58
C LYS A 16 -7.17 4.24 -29.49
N PHE A 17 -6.81 3.09 -28.92
CA PHE A 17 -5.56 3.00 -28.17
C PHE A 17 -4.46 3.55 -29.07
N GLU A 18 -3.82 4.61 -28.58
CA GLU A 18 -2.66 5.20 -29.21
C GLU A 18 -1.61 4.13 -29.54
N SER A 19 -0.73 4.39 -30.52
CA SER A 19 0.28 3.43 -30.97
C SER A 19 1.04 2.78 -29.81
N PRO A 20 1.61 1.56 -29.95
CA PRO A 20 2.35 0.88 -28.87
C PRO A 20 3.40 1.75 -28.16
N ASN A 21 3.92 2.76 -28.86
CA ASN A 21 4.88 3.73 -28.35
C ASN A 21 4.31 4.75 -27.35
N GLN A 22 2.99 4.76 -27.09
CA GLN A 22 2.33 5.72 -26.20
C GLN A 22 1.61 5.08 -25.00
N CYS A 23 1.72 3.76 -24.83
CA CYS A 23 1.05 3.06 -23.73
C CYS A 23 1.49 3.55 -22.33
N TYR A 24 2.66 4.19 -22.23
CA TYR A 24 3.18 4.84 -21.02
C TYR A 24 2.21 5.85 -20.39
N LYS A 25 1.32 6.47 -21.18
CA LYS A 25 0.30 7.38 -20.66
C LYS A 25 -0.69 6.70 -19.72
N TYR A 26 -0.90 5.40 -19.88
CA TYR A 26 -1.86 4.60 -19.13
C TYR A 26 -1.21 3.79 -17.99
N PHE A 27 0.08 4.00 -17.73
CA PHE A 27 0.76 3.35 -16.62
C PHE A 27 0.22 3.90 -15.32
N LEU A 28 -0.27 3.05 -14.40
CA LEU A 28 -0.54 3.44 -13.03
C LEU A 28 0.72 3.26 -12.20
N PHE A 29 1.20 4.34 -11.59
CA PHE A 29 2.36 4.31 -10.70
C PHE A 29 1.88 4.32 -9.27
N LEU A 30 2.16 3.24 -8.54
CA LEU A 30 1.89 3.12 -7.12
C LEU A 30 3.20 3.02 -6.34
N ALA A 31 3.24 3.60 -5.13
CA ALA A 31 4.30 3.39 -4.17
C ALA A 31 3.74 2.75 -2.90
N GLN A 32 4.44 1.75 -2.38
CA GLN A 32 4.14 1.06 -1.13
C GLN A 32 5.25 1.26 -0.13
N ASP A 33 4.86 1.47 1.12
CA ASP A 33 5.78 1.57 2.24
C ASP A 33 5.03 1.44 3.58
N CYS A 34 5.77 1.24 4.67
CA CYS A 34 5.25 1.17 6.03
C CYS A 34 5.80 2.29 6.94
N ASN A 35 4.90 2.96 7.65
CA ASN A 35 5.23 3.95 8.66
C ASN A 35 5.09 3.40 10.09
N PHE A 36 6.21 3.22 10.77
CA PHE A 36 6.27 2.70 12.15
C PHE A 36 6.19 3.79 13.23
N ARG A 37 5.96 5.06 12.87
CA ARG A 37 5.75 6.14 13.85
C ARG A 37 4.28 6.26 14.26
N LEU A 38 3.33 5.94 13.37
CA LEU A 38 1.88 5.99 13.60
C LEU A 38 1.36 4.82 14.46
N ILE A 39 1.99 4.64 15.62
CA ILE A 39 1.64 3.63 16.63
C ILE A 39 0.35 3.98 17.35
N ASN A 40 -0.45 2.98 17.73
CA ASN A 40 -1.64 3.18 18.57
C ASN A 40 -1.72 2.17 19.72
N ARG A 41 -2.05 2.66 20.92
CA ARG A 41 -2.24 1.83 22.12
C ARG A 41 -3.66 1.28 22.20
N ALA A 42 -3.79 0.07 22.74
CA ALA A 42 -5.10 -0.56 22.97
C ALA A 42 -5.76 0.02 24.23
N VAL A 43 -6.34 1.23 24.12
CA VAL A 43 -6.97 1.96 25.26
C VAL A 43 -8.49 2.03 25.21
N SER A 44 -9.11 1.59 24.11
CA SER A 44 -10.57 1.50 23.93
C SER A 44 -10.95 0.26 23.10
N THR A 45 -12.23 0.04 22.87
CA THR A 45 -12.78 -1.09 22.08
C THR A 45 -13.64 -0.58 20.93
N ALA A 46 -13.88 -1.42 19.92
CA ALA A 46 -14.79 -1.09 18.82
C ALA A 46 -16.24 -0.85 19.29
N ALA A 47 -16.65 -1.42 20.44
CA ALA A 47 -17.98 -1.20 21.00
C ALA A 47 -18.13 0.21 21.58
N ASN A 48 -17.07 0.74 22.20
CA ASN A 48 -17.08 2.06 22.84
C ASN A 48 -16.68 3.19 21.90
N ASP A 49 -15.88 2.90 20.87
CA ASP A 49 -15.40 3.87 19.88
C ASP A 49 -15.35 3.20 18.49
N PRO A 50 -16.52 3.00 17.84
CA PRO A 50 -16.62 2.33 16.55
C PRO A 50 -16.09 3.21 15.40
N ILE A 51 -15.60 2.57 14.35
CA ILE A 51 -15.20 3.25 13.11
C ILE A 51 -16.47 3.71 12.37
N ILE A 52 -16.53 5.00 12.06
CA ILE A 52 -17.58 5.58 11.22
C ILE A 52 -17.10 5.56 9.76
N GLY A 53 -17.90 4.99 8.86
CA GLY A 53 -17.55 4.92 7.44
C GLY A 53 -16.46 3.90 7.10
N ASP A 54 -16.46 2.75 7.78
CA ASP A 54 -15.42 1.71 7.63
C ASP A 54 -15.20 1.26 6.18
N GLY A 55 -14.02 1.56 5.63
CA GLY A 55 -13.65 1.26 4.25
C GLY A 55 -14.22 2.21 3.20
N LEU A 56 -14.81 3.34 3.59
CA LEU A 56 -15.32 4.36 2.64
C LEU A 56 -14.30 5.46 2.31
N GLY A 57 -13.14 5.48 2.99
CA GLY A 57 -12.08 6.46 2.81
C GLY A 57 -10.75 5.84 2.35
N TYR A 58 -9.66 6.30 2.96
CA TYR A 58 -8.29 5.85 2.73
C TYR A 58 -7.97 4.54 3.44
N PHE A 59 -8.56 4.27 4.60
CA PHE A 59 -8.37 2.98 5.25
C PHE A 59 -9.09 1.86 4.50
N VAL A 60 -8.46 0.69 4.49
CA VAL A 60 -9.14 -0.56 4.13
C VAL A 60 -10.29 -0.84 5.09
N ASN A 61 -11.30 -1.58 4.63
CA ASN A 61 -12.39 -2.02 5.51
C ASN A 61 -11.82 -2.88 6.66
N HIS A 62 -11.89 -2.34 7.87
CA HIS A 62 -11.28 -2.89 9.07
C HIS A 62 -11.83 -4.28 9.40
N ALA A 63 -13.14 -4.50 9.26
CA ALA A 63 -13.74 -5.81 9.54
C ALA A 63 -13.21 -6.90 8.61
N LYS A 64 -13.25 -6.67 7.28
CA LYS A 64 -12.72 -7.61 6.28
C LYS A 64 -11.22 -7.82 6.45
N TYR A 65 -10.48 -6.74 6.68
CA TYR A 65 -9.04 -6.81 6.86
C TYR A 65 -8.65 -7.61 8.10
N THR A 66 -9.32 -7.38 9.23
CA THR A 66 -9.08 -8.13 10.47
C THR A 66 -9.35 -9.60 10.29
N GLU A 67 -10.43 -9.97 9.60
CA GLU A 67 -10.77 -11.37 9.34
C GLU A 67 -9.71 -12.05 8.46
N TYR A 68 -9.26 -11.37 7.40
CA TYR A 68 -8.16 -11.86 6.57
C TYR A 68 -6.86 -12.05 7.37
N LEU A 69 -6.52 -11.11 8.24
CA LEU A 69 -5.29 -11.21 9.04
C LEU A 69 -5.33 -12.34 10.08
N ARG A 70 -6.52 -12.74 10.56
CA ARG A 70 -6.67 -13.89 11.47
C ARG A 70 -6.25 -15.20 10.83
N THR A 71 -6.37 -15.34 9.52
CA THR A 71 -5.93 -16.55 8.81
C THR A 71 -4.42 -16.55 8.51
N HIS A 72 -3.73 -15.44 8.78
CA HIS A 72 -2.29 -15.23 8.49
C HIS A 72 -1.47 -14.93 9.75
N VAL A 73 -1.94 -15.33 10.93
CA VAL A 73 -1.30 -15.01 12.23
C VAL A 73 0.11 -15.60 12.34
N SER A 74 0.37 -16.75 11.72
CA SER A 74 1.67 -17.42 11.73
C SER A 74 2.68 -16.86 10.72
N GLU A 75 2.28 -15.90 9.88
CA GLU A 75 3.19 -15.30 8.90
C GLU A 75 4.24 -14.43 9.61
N GLU A 76 5.50 -14.66 9.27
CA GLU A 76 6.62 -13.88 9.79
C GLU A 76 6.75 -12.53 9.07
N GLU A 77 7.37 -11.56 9.74
CA GLU A 77 7.76 -10.29 9.13
C GLU A 77 8.71 -10.50 7.94
N ILE A 78 8.66 -9.58 6.98
CA ILE A 78 9.42 -9.74 5.75
C ILE A 78 10.93 -9.63 6.01
N SER A 79 11.69 -10.64 5.58
CA SER A 79 13.16 -10.59 5.61
C SER A 79 13.71 -9.85 4.39
N SER A 80 14.22 -8.63 4.58
CA SER A 80 14.78 -7.81 3.49
C SER A 80 16.15 -8.30 2.99
N CYS A 81 16.44 -8.11 1.71
CA CYS A 81 17.77 -8.31 1.10
C CYS A 81 18.62 -7.02 1.07
N SER A 82 18.11 -5.93 1.63
CA SER A 82 18.79 -4.64 1.78
C SER A 82 19.54 -4.57 3.11
N GLY A 83 20.52 -3.66 3.19
CA GLY A 83 21.27 -3.39 4.43
C GLY A 83 20.45 -2.84 5.61
N PHE A 84 19.14 -2.59 5.42
CA PHE A 84 18.25 -2.02 6.43
C PHE A 84 17.67 -3.04 7.43
N GLN A 85 18.12 -4.31 7.40
CA GLN A 85 17.65 -5.38 8.32
C GLN A 85 17.67 -4.98 9.81
N VAL A 86 18.60 -4.12 10.22
CA VAL A 86 18.74 -3.65 11.60
C VAL A 86 17.55 -2.80 12.06
N LEU A 87 16.96 -1.98 11.18
CA LEU A 87 15.79 -1.15 11.51
C LEU A 87 14.54 -2.02 11.73
N PHE A 88 14.34 -3.04 10.90
CA PHE A 88 13.23 -3.99 11.05
C PHE A 88 13.29 -4.75 12.38
N LEU A 89 14.49 -5.20 12.78
CA LEU A 89 14.69 -5.88 14.08
C LEU A 89 14.40 -4.99 15.29
N ALA A 90 14.63 -3.68 15.19
CA ALA A 90 14.36 -2.74 16.29
C ALA A 90 12.85 -2.56 16.55
N ASN A 91 12.03 -2.61 15.49
CA ASN A 91 10.57 -2.45 15.58
C ASN A 91 9.89 -3.63 16.31
N ARG A 92 10.48 -4.83 16.24
CA ARG A 92 9.94 -6.06 16.89
C ARG A 92 9.85 -5.96 18.42
N LYS A 93 10.70 -5.17 19.07
CA LYS A 93 10.83 -5.18 20.55
C LYS A 93 9.77 -4.35 21.31
N ARG A 94 8.89 -3.61 20.62
CA ARG A 94 8.02 -2.58 21.24
C ARG A 94 6.51 -2.77 21.03
N VAL A 95 6.02 -4.00 20.85
CA VAL A 95 4.60 -4.23 20.47
C VAL A 95 3.63 -4.51 21.62
N LYS A 96 4.10 -4.80 22.84
CA LYS A 96 3.21 -5.15 23.96
C LYS A 96 2.31 -3.97 24.35
N GLY A 97 0.99 -4.20 24.36
CA GLY A 97 -0.03 -3.18 24.68
C GLY A 97 -0.38 -2.23 23.53
N LEU A 98 0.15 -2.49 22.33
CA LEU A 98 -0.25 -1.79 21.12
C LEU A 98 -1.42 -2.51 20.44
N ARG A 99 -2.34 -1.73 19.89
CA ARG A 99 -3.29 -2.21 18.88
C ARG A 99 -2.62 -2.28 17.51
N THR A 100 -1.78 -1.29 17.24
CA THR A 100 -1.16 -1.06 15.94
C THR A 100 0.30 -0.66 16.15
N SER A 101 1.24 -1.39 15.54
CA SER A 101 2.69 -1.12 15.57
C SER A 101 3.15 -0.10 14.51
N GLY A 102 2.29 0.22 13.55
CA GLY A 102 2.54 1.14 12.45
C GLY A 102 1.43 1.05 11.41
N VAL A 103 1.60 1.72 10.29
CA VAL A 103 0.60 1.77 9.20
C VAL A 103 1.28 1.45 7.88
N GLY A 104 0.72 0.52 7.11
CA GLY A 104 1.09 0.29 5.72
C GLY A 104 0.30 1.23 4.80
N GLY A 105 0.94 1.68 3.72
CA GLY A 105 0.35 2.66 2.80
C GLY A 105 0.59 2.34 1.33
N VAL A 106 -0.31 2.84 0.48
CA VAL A 106 -0.22 2.84 -0.98
C VAL A 106 -0.59 4.25 -1.47
N THR A 107 0.33 4.89 -2.20
CA THR A 107 0.09 6.20 -2.85
C THR A 107 0.21 6.11 -4.35
N CYS A 108 -0.31 7.10 -5.07
CA CYS A 108 0.08 7.35 -6.43
C CYS A 108 1.47 8.01 -6.46
N ALA A 109 2.48 7.29 -6.93
CA ALA A 109 3.87 7.77 -6.97
C ALA A 109 4.11 8.91 -7.98
N ARG A 110 3.13 9.22 -8.85
CA ARG A 110 3.22 10.37 -9.77
C ARG A 110 2.64 11.65 -9.20
N HIS A 111 1.56 11.55 -8.43
CA HIS A 111 0.76 12.71 -8.01
C HIS A 111 0.78 12.94 -6.50
N ASN A 112 1.54 12.13 -5.76
CA ASN A 112 1.66 12.24 -4.31
C ASN A 112 0.35 12.10 -3.53
N MET A 113 -0.60 11.33 -4.06
CA MET A 113 -1.93 11.20 -3.46
C MET A 113 -2.14 9.81 -2.86
N TRP A 114 -2.65 9.73 -1.64
CA TRP A 114 -3.08 8.47 -1.05
C TRP A 114 -4.15 7.79 -1.89
N ARG A 115 -4.08 6.47 -1.99
CA ARG A 115 -5.12 5.70 -2.66
C ARG A 115 -6.31 5.51 -1.72
N PRO A 116 -7.56 5.61 -2.21
CA PRO A 116 -8.71 5.08 -1.48
C PRO A 116 -8.44 3.62 -1.12
N ASN A 117 -8.79 3.23 0.10
CA ASN A 117 -8.45 1.92 0.69
C ASN A 117 -6.96 1.53 0.60
N GLY A 118 -6.07 2.53 0.51
CA GLY A 118 -4.62 2.35 0.43
C GLY A 118 -3.90 2.42 1.77
N ILE A 119 -4.62 2.51 2.89
CA ILE A 119 -4.04 2.56 4.23
C ILE A 119 -4.52 1.36 5.06
N GLY A 120 -3.63 0.74 5.81
CA GLY A 120 -4.01 -0.32 6.75
C GLY A 120 -3.10 -0.39 7.96
N ASP A 121 -3.69 -0.65 9.13
CA ASP A 121 -2.95 -0.83 10.37
C ASP A 121 -2.11 -2.12 10.36
N LEU A 122 -0.90 -2.04 10.90
CA LEU A 122 0.03 -3.16 11.09
C LEU A 122 -0.04 -3.67 12.54
N GLN A 123 -0.29 -4.95 12.74
CA GLN A 123 -0.44 -5.55 14.08
C GLN A 123 0.92 -5.90 14.68
N LEU A 124 1.83 -6.38 13.84
CA LEU A 124 3.17 -6.81 14.23
C LEU A 124 4.12 -6.59 13.05
N GLY A 125 4.62 -5.36 12.93
CA GLY A 125 5.55 -5.00 11.87
C GLY A 125 4.95 -5.17 10.46
N GLU A 126 5.83 -5.19 9.47
CA GLU A 126 5.46 -5.35 8.06
C GLU A 126 5.46 -6.83 7.66
N ARG A 127 4.31 -7.30 7.16
CA ARG A 127 4.11 -8.66 6.63
C ARG A 127 3.52 -8.60 5.22
N TYR A 128 3.71 -9.65 4.43
CA TYR A 128 3.15 -9.70 3.07
C TYR A 128 1.62 -9.66 3.12
N CYS A 129 0.98 -10.40 4.02
CA CYS A 129 -0.48 -10.36 4.16
C CYS A 129 -1.01 -8.94 4.40
N ASN A 130 -0.34 -8.13 5.23
CA ASN A 130 -0.71 -6.73 5.45
C ASN A 130 -0.61 -5.94 4.14
N MET A 131 0.56 -5.95 3.49
CA MET A 131 0.82 -5.12 2.31
C MET A 131 0.10 -5.57 1.04
N ASP A 132 -0.13 -6.88 0.88
CA ASP A 132 -0.94 -7.43 -0.21
C ASP A 132 -2.38 -6.95 -0.07
N PHE A 133 -3.00 -7.14 1.10
CA PHE A 133 -4.39 -6.73 1.30
C PHE A 133 -4.59 -5.24 1.04
N ILE A 134 -3.67 -4.39 1.53
CA ILE A 134 -3.72 -2.93 1.32
C ILE A 134 -3.56 -2.60 -0.18
N LEU A 135 -2.61 -3.22 -0.89
CA LEU A 135 -2.40 -2.97 -2.32
C LEU A 135 -3.61 -3.34 -3.15
N PHE A 136 -4.14 -4.55 -2.97
CA PHE A 136 -5.24 -5.02 -3.79
C PHE A 136 -6.54 -4.31 -3.44
N SER A 137 -6.73 -3.90 -2.18
CA SER A 137 -7.80 -2.97 -1.80
C SER A 137 -7.67 -1.62 -2.54
N ALA A 138 -6.47 -1.05 -2.60
CA ALA A 138 -6.19 0.21 -3.30
C ALA A 138 -6.38 0.15 -4.83
N LEU A 139 -6.36 -1.05 -5.39
CA LEU A 139 -6.57 -1.34 -6.81
C LEU A 139 -8.04 -1.65 -7.14
N LEU A 140 -8.89 -1.89 -6.14
CA LEU A 140 -10.32 -2.08 -6.36
C LEU A 140 -10.93 -0.90 -7.12
N ASN A 141 -11.90 -1.20 -7.98
CA ASN A 141 -12.61 -0.22 -8.80
C ASN A 141 -11.70 0.65 -9.70
N THR A 142 -10.46 0.23 -9.95
CA THR A 142 -9.53 0.92 -10.86
C THR A 142 -9.47 0.18 -12.19
N ILE A 143 -9.73 0.88 -13.29
CA ILE A 143 -9.45 0.36 -14.63
C ILE A 143 -7.93 0.34 -14.81
N LEU A 144 -7.37 -0.86 -14.88
CA LEU A 144 -5.93 -1.07 -14.86
C LEU A 144 -5.43 -1.60 -16.22
N PHE A 145 -4.63 -0.79 -16.92
CA PHE A 145 -3.99 -1.21 -18.17
C PHE A 145 -2.55 -1.69 -17.97
N TYR A 146 -1.82 -1.03 -17.07
CA TYR A 146 -0.41 -1.24 -16.79
C TYR A 146 -0.14 -0.76 -15.36
N LEU A 147 0.71 -1.48 -14.62
CA LEU A 147 1.04 -1.18 -13.24
C LEU A 147 2.55 -1.08 -13.04
N ILE A 148 3.00 0.01 -12.44
CA ILE A 148 4.34 0.15 -11.88
C ILE A 148 4.21 0.23 -10.38
N LEU A 149 4.80 -0.74 -9.69
CA LEU A 149 4.78 -0.84 -8.24
C LEU A 149 6.17 -0.52 -7.67
N SER A 150 6.28 0.66 -7.08
CA SER A 150 7.44 1.10 -6.31
C SER A 150 7.34 0.53 -4.89
N TYR A 151 8.38 -0.15 -4.42
CA TYR A 151 8.43 -0.65 -3.05
C TYR A 151 9.88 -0.90 -2.63
N ASN A 152 10.21 -0.56 -1.38
CA ASN A 152 11.54 -0.76 -0.80
C ASN A 152 12.06 -2.19 -0.98
N ILE A 153 11.17 -3.18 -0.95
CA ILE A 153 11.52 -4.60 -1.16
C ILE A 153 10.95 -5.17 -2.46
N ALA A 154 10.69 -4.34 -3.48
CA ALA A 154 10.09 -4.74 -4.75
C ALA A 154 10.76 -5.98 -5.38
N CYS A 155 12.09 -6.08 -5.28
CA CYS A 155 12.87 -7.22 -5.78
C CYS A 155 12.58 -8.56 -5.12
N GLN A 156 12.06 -8.56 -3.90
CA GLN A 156 11.59 -9.75 -3.19
C GLN A 156 10.09 -9.91 -3.34
N TYR A 157 9.36 -8.81 -3.15
CA TYR A 157 7.90 -8.78 -3.18
C TYR A 157 7.35 -9.32 -4.50
N GLY A 158 7.94 -8.92 -5.64
CA GLY A 158 7.50 -9.33 -6.97
C GLY A 158 7.62 -10.83 -7.28
N LYS A 159 8.47 -11.58 -6.57
CA LYS A 159 8.73 -13.01 -6.87
C LYS A 159 7.50 -13.90 -6.70
N ASN A 160 6.71 -13.63 -5.66
CA ASN A 160 5.52 -14.41 -5.32
C ASN A 160 4.24 -13.58 -5.48
N PHE A 161 4.30 -12.43 -6.16
CA PHE A 161 3.17 -11.50 -6.27
C PHE A 161 1.89 -12.18 -6.78
N TRP A 162 1.98 -12.90 -7.90
CA TRP A 162 0.84 -13.60 -8.49
C TRP A 162 0.31 -14.75 -7.64
N LYS A 163 1.21 -15.45 -6.93
CA LYS A 163 0.83 -16.50 -5.99
C LYS A 163 0.03 -15.91 -4.82
N ARG A 164 0.54 -14.83 -4.20
CA ARG A 164 -0.15 -14.16 -3.09
C ARG A 164 -1.46 -13.51 -3.53
N MET A 165 -1.55 -13.00 -4.76
CA MET A 165 -2.83 -12.57 -5.32
C MET A 165 -3.83 -13.71 -5.40
N ALA A 166 -3.42 -14.90 -5.87
CA ALA A 166 -4.30 -16.07 -5.96
C ALA A 166 -4.78 -16.56 -4.58
N ASP A 167 -3.99 -16.34 -3.53
CA ASP A 167 -4.35 -16.67 -2.14
C ASP A 167 -5.34 -15.66 -1.51
N LEU A 168 -5.52 -14.47 -2.12
CA LEU A 168 -6.53 -13.49 -1.68
C LEU A 168 -7.94 -13.89 -2.13
N PRO A 169 -8.99 -13.38 -1.46
CA PRO A 169 -10.36 -13.51 -1.95
C PRO A 169 -10.52 -12.99 -3.39
N ALA A 170 -11.36 -13.67 -4.19
CA ALA A 170 -11.46 -13.44 -5.63
C ALA A 170 -11.86 -12.00 -5.99
N GLU A 171 -12.58 -11.30 -5.12
CA GLU A 171 -12.95 -9.89 -5.32
C GLU A 171 -11.74 -8.93 -5.38
N PHE A 172 -10.58 -9.34 -4.86
CA PHE A 172 -9.34 -8.55 -4.88
C PHE A 172 -8.46 -8.84 -6.10
N HIS A 173 -8.80 -9.85 -6.91
CA HIS A 173 -7.96 -10.25 -8.04
C HIS A 173 -8.00 -9.19 -9.13
N ILE A 174 -6.81 -8.81 -9.62
CA ILE A 174 -6.70 -7.93 -10.78
C ILE A 174 -6.68 -8.74 -12.06
N ASN A 175 -7.37 -8.25 -13.08
CA ASN A 175 -7.29 -8.81 -14.43
C ASN A 175 -6.19 -8.10 -15.23
N LEU A 176 -4.94 -8.42 -14.92
CA LEU A 176 -3.78 -7.86 -15.60
C LEU A 176 -2.73 -8.94 -15.88
N SER A 177 -2.20 -8.96 -17.11
CA SER A 177 -1.17 -9.92 -17.50
C SER A 177 0.19 -9.60 -16.84
N PRO A 178 1.01 -10.61 -16.47
CA PRO A 178 2.30 -10.40 -15.83
C PRO A 178 3.27 -9.47 -16.55
N ASP A 179 3.26 -9.45 -17.89
CA ASP A 179 4.09 -8.56 -18.73
C ASP A 179 3.69 -7.07 -18.64
N ARG A 180 2.57 -6.75 -17.98
CA ARG A 180 2.07 -5.39 -17.78
C ARG A 180 2.28 -4.88 -16.35
N VAL A 181 3.01 -5.62 -15.52
CA VAL A 181 3.36 -5.24 -14.15
C VAL A 181 4.86 -5.13 -14.01
N TRP A 182 5.35 -3.99 -13.54
CA TRP A 182 6.75 -3.75 -13.25
C TRP A 182 6.96 -3.44 -11.78
N PHE A 183 7.89 -4.15 -11.17
CA PHE A 183 8.34 -3.90 -9.80
C PHE A 183 9.58 -3.03 -9.84
N LYS A 184 9.59 -1.96 -9.04
CA LYS A 184 10.70 -1.00 -8.98
C LYS A 184 11.04 -0.67 -7.53
N VAL A 185 12.32 -0.48 -7.26
CA VAL A 185 12.79 -0.01 -5.95
C VAL A 185 12.97 1.50 -6.06
N PRO A 186 12.48 2.29 -5.09
CA PRO A 186 12.71 3.73 -5.04
C PRO A 186 14.20 4.08 -5.15
N ASN A 187 14.52 5.21 -5.80
CA ASN A 187 15.89 5.56 -6.19
C ASN A 187 16.86 5.69 -4.99
N PHE A 188 16.40 6.22 -3.86
CA PHE A 188 17.17 6.36 -2.61
C PHE A 188 17.34 5.01 -1.91
N HIS A 189 16.37 4.11 -2.04
CA HIS A 189 16.43 2.78 -1.45
C HIS A 189 17.16 1.74 -2.30
N LEU A 190 17.41 2.01 -3.59
CA LEU A 190 18.07 1.07 -4.48
C LEU A 190 19.56 0.79 -4.15
N PRO A 191 20.41 1.78 -3.80
CA PRO A 191 21.84 1.54 -3.58
C PRO A 191 22.15 0.50 -2.48
N PRO A 192 21.42 0.46 -1.35
CA PRO A 192 21.59 -0.58 -0.32
C PRO A 192 21.18 -2.00 -0.73
N HIS A 193 20.60 -2.21 -1.91
CA HIS A 193 20.31 -3.55 -2.43
C HIS A 193 21.55 -4.22 -3.02
N LYS A 194 21.49 -5.56 -3.14
CA LYS A 194 22.51 -6.35 -3.83
C LYS A 194 22.61 -5.92 -5.30
N ARG A 195 23.82 -5.95 -5.87
CA ARG A 195 24.10 -5.55 -7.26
C ARG A 195 23.12 -6.10 -8.32
N PRO A 196 22.66 -7.37 -8.27
CA PRO A 196 21.67 -7.88 -9.23
C PRO A 196 20.33 -7.14 -9.23
N CYS A 197 20.03 -6.35 -8.20
CA CYS A 197 18.80 -5.57 -8.13
C CYS A 197 18.90 -4.22 -8.87
N HIS A 198 20.10 -3.69 -9.07
CA HIS A 198 20.29 -2.29 -9.49
C HIS A 198 19.73 -2.00 -10.87
N SER A 199 19.96 -2.86 -11.86
CA SER A 199 19.42 -2.63 -13.21
C SER A 199 17.94 -3.01 -13.35
N PRO A 200 17.49 -4.22 -12.94
CA PRO A 200 16.12 -4.66 -13.20
C PRO A 200 15.06 -3.83 -12.45
N PHE A 201 15.38 -3.36 -11.25
CA PHE A 201 14.44 -2.66 -10.38
C PHE A 201 14.60 -1.13 -10.39
N SER A 202 15.53 -0.58 -11.17
CA SER A 202 15.65 0.87 -11.36
C SER A 202 14.60 1.40 -12.33
N PHE A 203 14.05 2.57 -12.01
CA PHE A 203 13.18 3.34 -12.90
C PHE A 203 13.94 3.86 -14.13
N HIS A 204 15.24 4.14 -14.00
CA HIS A 204 16.05 4.71 -15.09
C HIS A 204 16.23 3.77 -16.28
N PHE A 205 16.06 2.47 -16.08
CA PHE A 205 16.14 1.46 -17.15
C PHE A 205 14.76 0.96 -17.59
N MET A 206 13.67 1.64 -17.17
CA MET A 206 12.32 1.29 -17.55
C MET A 206 11.81 2.20 -18.67
N TRP A 207 11.44 1.59 -19.80
CA TRP A 207 10.79 2.31 -20.88
C TRP A 207 9.43 2.86 -20.42
N GLY A 208 9.10 4.08 -20.83
CA GLY A 208 7.83 4.73 -20.49
C GLY A 208 7.70 5.23 -19.05
N ALA A 209 8.65 4.92 -18.16
CA ALA A 209 8.58 5.37 -16.77
C ALA A 209 8.79 6.89 -16.64
N GLY A 210 9.55 7.51 -17.55
CA GLY A 210 10.00 8.89 -17.40
C GLY A 210 11.18 8.99 -16.43
N ARG A 211 11.11 9.91 -15.45
CA ARG A 211 12.12 10.06 -14.39
C ARG A 211 11.53 10.13 -12.96
N PRO A 212 10.59 9.25 -12.57
CA PRO A 212 10.08 9.23 -11.21
C PRO A 212 11.18 8.74 -10.26
N HIS A 213 11.17 9.24 -9.04
CA HIS A 213 12.08 8.77 -7.98
C HIS A 213 11.47 7.61 -7.17
N GLY A 214 10.14 7.45 -7.16
CA GLY A 214 9.46 6.38 -6.44
C GLY A 214 9.37 6.54 -4.92
N GLU A 215 9.96 7.60 -4.36
CA GLU A 215 10.01 7.95 -2.91
C GLU A 215 8.81 8.75 -2.40
N THR A 216 7.84 9.01 -3.26
CA THR A 216 6.75 9.96 -3.00
C THR A 216 5.96 9.62 -1.73
N ILE A 217 5.80 8.33 -1.41
CA ILE A 217 5.14 7.90 -0.18
C ILE A 217 5.87 8.34 1.11
N GLU A 218 7.21 8.44 1.11
CA GLU A 218 8.00 8.91 2.25
C GLU A 218 7.73 10.39 2.55
N GLN A 219 7.49 11.19 1.51
CA GLN A 219 7.11 12.61 1.65
C GLN A 219 5.74 12.74 2.33
N ASN A 220 4.78 11.88 1.97
CA ASN A 220 3.48 11.86 2.64
C ASN A 220 3.58 11.36 4.09
N TRP A 221 4.50 10.44 4.38
CA TRP A 221 4.80 10.06 5.75
C TRP A 221 5.36 11.21 6.56
N GLU A 222 6.27 12.02 6.00
CA GLU A 222 6.79 13.20 6.68
C GLU A 222 5.68 14.13 7.17
N PHE A 223 4.68 14.40 6.32
CA PHE A 223 3.52 15.22 6.67
C PHE A 223 2.67 14.56 7.77
N THR A 224 2.26 13.31 7.57
CA THR A 224 1.32 12.61 8.47
C THR A 224 1.95 12.21 9.81
N ASN A 225 3.28 12.14 9.88
CA ASN A 225 4.03 11.89 11.12
C ASN A 225 3.78 12.94 12.21
N GLY A 226 3.37 14.16 11.86
CA GLY A 226 2.98 15.17 12.84
C GLY A 226 1.84 14.71 13.77
N ALA A 227 0.99 13.79 13.31
CA ALA A 227 -0.13 13.25 14.07
C ALA A 227 0.22 12.02 14.92
N ALA A 228 1.45 11.52 14.85
CA ALA A 228 1.84 10.29 15.55
C ALA A 228 1.63 10.38 17.07
N ALA A 229 1.96 11.52 17.70
CA ALA A 229 1.81 11.68 19.13
C ALA A 229 0.34 11.82 19.56
N SER A 230 -0.46 12.60 18.83
CA SER A 230 -1.86 12.88 19.17
C SER A 230 -2.76 11.66 18.95
N THR A 231 -2.53 10.87 17.90
CA THR A 231 -3.33 9.68 17.58
C THR A 231 -2.96 8.43 18.38
N LYS A 232 -1.82 8.47 19.09
CA LYS A 232 -1.28 7.31 19.83
C LYS A 232 -2.21 6.76 20.91
N MET A 233 -2.92 7.65 21.60
CA MET A 233 -3.80 7.33 22.73
C MET A 233 -5.28 7.44 22.37
N MET A 234 -5.61 7.64 21.09
CA MET A 234 -6.99 7.65 20.63
C MET A 234 -7.58 6.22 20.59
N GLY A 235 -8.89 6.12 20.77
CA GLY A 235 -9.62 4.88 20.54
C GLY A 235 -9.62 4.47 19.05
N LEU A 236 -10.29 3.37 18.72
CA LEU A 236 -10.24 2.80 17.37
C LEU A 236 -10.89 3.73 16.33
N GLY A 237 -12.16 4.08 16.53
CA GLY A 237 -12.92 4.94 15.61
C GLY A 237 -12.36 6.34 15.54
N SER A 238 -12.12 6.96 16.70
CA SER A 238 -11.60 8.32 16.79
C SER A 238 -10.23 8.47 16.10
N ARG A 239 -9.34 7.47 16.24
CA ARG A 239 -8.07 7.46 15.50
C ARG A 239 -8.29 7.32 13.99
N ALA A 240 -9.14 6.38 13.58
CA ALA A 240 -9.42 6.15 12.16
C ALA A 240 -9.94 7.44 11.51
N SER A 241 -10.95 8.08 12.09
CA SER A 241 -11.50 9.34 11.56
C SER A 241 -10.47 10.48 11.53
N THR A 242 -9.62 10.61 12.55
CA THR A 242 -8.56 11.64 12.57
C THR A 242 -7.55 11.41 11.45
N LEU A 243 -7.14 10.16 11.23
CA LEU A 243 -6.16 9.84 10.20
C LEU A 243 -6.77 9.93 8.79
N GLU A 244 -8.03 9.50 8.60
CA GLU A 244 -8.78 9.69 7.36
C GLU A 244 -8.79 11.16 6.92
N ASP A 245 -9.09 12.07 7.85
CA ASP A 245 -9.07 13.51 7.60
C ASP A 245 -7.67 13.99 7.18
N LEU A 246 -6.63 13.58 7.90
CA LEU A 246 -5.25 13.97 7.59
C LEU A 246 -4.76 13.44 6.23
N PHE A 247 -5.13 12.21 5.86
CA PHE A 247 -4.79 11.63 4.56
C PHE A 247 -5.54 12.32 3.41
N ALA A 248 -6.66 12.98 3.68
CA ALA A 248 -7.39 13.78 2.68
C ALA A 248 -6.67 15.10 2.32
N PHE A 249 -5.86 15.64 3.22
CA PHE A 249 -5.19 16.95 3.06
C PHE A 249 -3.72 16.88 2.59
N SER A 250 -3.14 15.67 2.52
CA SER A 250 -1.71 15.45 2.23
C SER A 250 -1.42 15.08 0.77
#